data_AF-A0A4R6CQM7-F1
#
_entry.id   AF-A0A4R6CQM7-F1
#
_cell.length_a   1.000
_cell.length_b   1.000
_cell.length_c   1.000
_cell.angle_alpha   90.00
_cell.angle_beta   90.00
_cell.angle_gamma   90.00
#
_symmetry.space_group_name_H-M   'P 1'
#
loop_
_entity.id
_entity.type
_entity.pdbx_description
1 polymer ?
#
loop_
_entity_poly.entity_id
_entity_poly.type
_entity_poly.pdbx_seq_one_letter_code
_entity_poly.pdbx_strand_id
1 'polypeptide(L)'
;MRRPNRNMRKQDTGFWPQINPWVYIGITGALAFILLLSCYTSYQAYHEQQQQIATLQNQSKKLKTKYSQIKPKKNIITRGEFDLTKHQQKLSKAYVTLLKYAYGTAKKPSDLTKHSDLFVKYFGNSGYSQIKDNSFDSNHSPLAKQTIATRIAFSDFDIANMTETITAYTTFYLTHKREHQSRGVVYLTCLYNYRDHTASNTDLQFSTLD
;
A
#
# COMPACT_ATOMS: atom_id res chain seq x y z
N MET A 1 60.66 -69.00 21.51
CA MET A 1 60.16 -69.15 22.89
C MET A 1 59.70 -67.78 23.42
N ARG A 2 58.55 -67.75 24.12
CA ARG A 2 58.00 -66.74 25.07
C ARG A 2 57.72 -65.28 24.63
N ARG A 3 56.42 -64.92 24.70
CA ARG A 3 55.81 -63.56 24.85
C ARG A 3 56.20 -62.94 26.23
N PRO A 4 55.95 -61.64 26.59
CA PRO A 4 54.84 -60.78 26.10
C PRO A 4 55.03 -59.24 26.07
N ASN A 5 53.96 -58.58 25.60
CA ASN A 5 53.39 -57.30 26.06
C ASN A 5 54.14 -55.97 25.80
N ARG A 6 53.62 -55.17 24.87
CA ARG A 6 53.64 -53.70 24.97
C ARG A 6 52.26 -53.13 24.66
N ASN A 7 51.51 -52.90 25.74
CA ASN A 7 50.41 -51.94 25.74
C ASN A 7 50.98 -50.55 25.50
N MET A 8 50.60 -49.90 24.41
CA MET A 8 50.56 -48.44 24.33
C MET A 8 49.24 -48.06 23.68
N ARG A 9 48.23 -47.81 24.53
CA ARG A 9 46.97 -47.22 24.11
C ARG A 9 46.78 -45.90 24.86
N LYS A 10 46.66 -44.86 24.03
CA LYS A 10 45.92 -43.61 24.20
C LYS A 10 46.57 -42.52 25.06
N GLN A 11 47.07 -41.50 24.34
CA GLN A 11 47.05 -40.12 24.78
C GLN A 11 45.60 -39.73 25.10
N ASP A 12 45.38 -39.30 26.34
CA ASP A 12 44.17 -38.61 26.77
C ASP A 12 44.18 -37.19 26.19
N THR A 13 43.21 -36.89 25.33
CA THR A 13 42.78 -35.52 25.03
C THR A 13 41.29 -35.44 25.31
N GLY A 14 40.94 -35.07 26.53
CA GLY A 14 39.57 -34.86 26.98
C GLY A 14 39.47 -33.60 27.82
N PHE A 15 39.57 -32.45 27.14
CA PHE A 15 39.43 -31.11 27.71
C PHE A 15 37.96 -30.82 28.04
N TRP A 16 37.47 -31.30 29.19
CA TRP A 16 36.24 -30.80 29.82
C TRP A 16 36.44 -30.78 31.34
N PRO A 17 36.25 -29.62 32.01
CA PRO A 17 36.38 -29.57 33.46
C PRO A 17 35.25 -30.37 34.12
N GLN A 18 35.59 -31.18 35.13
CA GLN A 18 34.59 -31.85 35.98
C GLN A 18 33.87 -30.80 36.82
N ILE A 19 32.69 -30.36 36.36
CA ILE A 19 31.81 -29.45 37.09
C ILE A 19 30.99 -30.27 38.09
N ASN A 20 30.92 -29.80 39.34
CA ASN A 20 30.20 -30.43 40.44
C ASN A 20 28.71 -30.65 40.07
N PRO A 21 28.15 -31.87 40.21
CA PRO A 21 26.76 -32.18 39.83
C PRO A 21 25.71 -31.28 40.52
N TRP A 22 25.99 -30.79 41.74
CA TRP A 22 25.12 -29.84 42.44
C TRP A 22 25.03 -28.46 41.77
N VAL A 23 26.11 -28.02 41.12
CA VAL A 23 26.14 -26.77 40.35
C VAL A 23 25.33 -26.92 39.06
N TYR A 24 25.35 -28.11 38.44
CA TYR A 24 24.54 -28.40 37.26
C TYR A 24 23.03 -28.39 37.58
N ILE A 25 22.63 -28.96 38.72
CA ILE A 25 21.24 -28.94 39.21
C ILE A 25 20.80 -27.50 39.53
N GLY A 26 21.67 -26.69 40.14
CA GLY A 26 21.38 -25.28 40.40
C GLY A 26 21.19 -24.44 39.13
N ILE A 27 22.06 -24.62 38.13
CA ILE A 27 22.00 -23.89 36.85
C ILE A 27 20.77 -24.33 36.03
N THR A 28 20.51 -25.65 35.95
CA THR A 28 19.34 -26.16 35.22
C THR A 28 18.02 -25.75 35.86
N GLY A 29 17.93 -25.73 37.19
CA GLY A 29 16.77 -25.20 37.92
C GLY A 29 16.53 -23.72 37.66
N ALA A 30 17.59 -22.90 37.68
CA ALA A 30 17.50 -21.47 37.38
C ALA A 30 17.07 -21.20 35.93
N LEU A 31 17.62 -21.95 34.96
CA LEU A 31 17.24 -21.83 33.55
C LEU A 31 15.77 -22.25 33.32
N ALA A 32 15.31 -23.33 33.95
CA ALA A 32 13.92 -23.76 33.87
C ALA A 32 12.95 -22.71 34.47
N PHE A 33 13.35 -22.08 35.58
CA PHE A 33 12.55 -21.02 36.21
C PHE A 33 12.47 -19.75 35.35
N ILE A 34 13.58 -19.32 34.75
CA ILE A 34 13.60 -18.18 33.81
C ILE A 34 12.75 -18.48 32.57
N LEU A 35 12.78 -19.71 32.06
CA LEU A 35 12.01 -20.12 30.88
C LEU A 35 10.50 -20.17 31.18
N LEU A 36 10.10 -20.58 32.40
CA LEU A 36 8.71 -20.52 32.83
C LEU A 36 8.20 -19.08 33.01
N LEU A 37 9.02 -18.19 33.58
CA LEU A 37 8.69 -16.76 33.73
C LEU A 37 8.57 -16.04 32.38
N SER A 38 9.46 -16.33 31.42
CA SER A 38 9.38 -15.76 30.07
C SER A 38 8.18 -16.29 29.28
N CYS A 39 7.81 -17.55 29.47
CA CYS A 39 6.61 -18.13 28.88
C CYS A 39 5.32 -17.52 29.46
N TYR A 40 5.27 -17.29 30.78
CA TYR A 40 4.11 -16.68 31.43
C TYR A 40 3.91 -15.20 31.02
N THR A 41 4.99 -14.42 31.01
CA THR A 41 4.94 -13.00 30.62
C THR A 41 4.61 -12.80 29.15
N SER A 42 5.13 -13.65 28.25
CA SER A 42 4.76 -13.64 26.84
C SER A 42 3.31 -14.07 26.59
N TYR A 43 2.79 -15.02 27.37
CA TYR A 43 1.38 -15.43 27.32
C TYR A 43 0.45 -14.29 27.75
N GLN A 44 0.76 -13.59 28.84
CA GLN A 44 -0.03 -12.44 29.29
C GLN A 44 0.01 -11.28 28.29
N ALA A 45 1.20 -10.94 27.78
CA ALA A 45 1.37 -9.89 26.77
C ALA A 45 0.60 -10.21 25.47
N TYR A 46 0.58 -11.49 25.05
CA TYR A 46 -0.20 -11.92 23.89
C TYR A 46 -1.71 -11.72 24.08
N HIS A 47 -2.25 -12.03 25.26
CA HIS A 47 -3.67 -11.82 25.56
C HIS A 47 -4.05 -10.35 25.70
N GLU A 48 -3.20 -9.53 26.34
CA GLU A 48 -3.41 -8.08 26.39
C GLU A 48 -3.39 -7.47 24.98
N GLN A 49 -2.49 -7.94 24.11
CA GLN A 49 -2.42 -7.49 22.71
C GLN A 49 -3.65 -7.95 21.90
N GLN A 50 -4.13 -9.18 22.11
CA GLN A 50 -5.40 -9.67 21.53
C GLN A 50 -6.59 -8.80 21.95
N GLN A 51 -6.67 -8.41 23.23
CA GLN A 51 -7.72 -7.52 23.74
C GLN A 51 -7.61 -6.10 23.15
N GLN A 52 -6.39 -5.57 22.98
CA GLN A 52 -6.16 -4.30 22.31
C GLN A 52 -6.57 -4.35 20.82
N ILE A 53 -6.25 -5.43 20.12
CA ILE A 53 -6.67 -5.64 18.73
C ILE A 53 -8.21 -5.74 18.64
N ALA A 54 -8.85 -6.48 19.54
CA ALA A 54 -10.31 -6.61 19.57
C ALA A 54 -11.00 -5.27 19.89
N THR A 55 -10.44 -4.47 20.79
CA THR A 55 -10.95 -3.13 21.10
C THR A 55 -10.77 -2.17 19.94
N LEU A 56 -9.61 -2.17 19.26
CA LEU A 56 -9.38 -1.39 18.04
C LEU A 56 -10.29 -1.82 16.88
N GLN A 57 -10.55 -3.12 16.71
CA GLN A 57 -11.51 -3.63 15.73
C GLN A 57 -12.94 -3.19 16.05
N ASN A 58 -13.33 -3.19 17.32
CA ASN A 58 -14.64 -2.68 17.74
C ASN A 58 -14.76 -1.16 17.57
N GLN A 59 -13.69 -0.42 17.84
CA GLN A 59 -13.63 1.03 17.60
C GLN A 59 -13.71 1.34 16.10
N SER A 60 -12.96 0.63 15.26
CA SER A 60 -13.01 0.82 13.80
C SER A 60 -14.37 0.43 13.23
N LYS A 61 -15.01 -0.64 13.74
CA LYS A 61 -16.38 -1.02 13.40
C LYS A 61 -17.37 0.06 13.83
N LYS A 62 -17.27 0.59 15.06
CA LYS A 62 -18.11 1.70 15.56
C LYS A 62 -17.93 2.97 14.74
N LEU A 63 -16.69 3.32 14.39
CA LEU A 63 -16.37 4.45 13.51
C LEU A 63 -17.01 4.22 12.14
N LYS A 64 -16.80 3.06 11.50
CA LYS A 64 -17.41 2.71 10.22
C LYS A 64 -18.94 2.76 10.25
N THR A 65 -19.55 2.32 11.35
CA THR A 65 -21.00 2.43 11.55
C THR A 65 -21.45 3.89 11.71
N LYS A 66 -20.76 4.70 12.54
CA LYS A 66 -21.02 6.14 12.65
C LYS A 66 -20.86 6.84 11.30
N TYR A 67 -19.79 6.56 10.55
CA TYR A 67 -19.58 7.06 9.19
C TYR A 67 -20.71 6.64 8.25
N SER A 68 -21.16 5.38 8.30
CA SER A 68 -22.28 4.91 7.46
C SER A 68 -23.64 5.50 7.84
N GLN A 69 -23.82 5.91 9.10
CA GLN A 69 -25.04 6.57 9.59
C GLN A 69 -25.06 8.07 9.27
N ILE A 70 -23.88 8.71 9.21
CA ILE A 70 -23.72 10.12 8.85
C ILE A 70 -23.68 10.29 7.31
N LYS A 71 -23.23 9.27 6.57
CA LYS A 71 -23.23 9.30 5.11
C LYS A 71 -24.69 9.38 4.62
N PRO A 72 -25.06 10.39 3.82
CA PRO A 72 -26.41 10.48 3.29
C PRO A 72 -26.74 9.18 2.53
N LYS A 73 -27.83 8.52 2.93
CA LYS A 73 -28.38 7.37 2.18
C LYS A 73 -28.49 7.82 0.72
N LYS A 74 -27.96 7.02 -0.23
CA LYS A 74 -27.89 7.31 -1.67
C LYS A 74 -29.16 7.94 -2.28
N ASN A 75 -30.34 7.71 -1.67
CA ASN A 75 -31.63 8.24 -2.10
C ASN A 75 -31.88 9.74 -1.76
N ILE A 76 -31.05 10.39 -0.94
CA ILE A 76 -31.17 11.84 -0.66
C ILE A 76 -30.41 12.67 -1.70
N ILE A 77 -29.35 12.11 -2.28
CA ILE A 77 -28.48 12.82 -3.23
C ILE A 77 -29.17 13.02 -4.59
N THR A 78 -30.23 12.28 -4.89
CA THR A 78 -31.09 12.48 -6.07
C THR A 78 -32.31 13.38 -5.82
N ARG A 79 -32.51 13.91 -4.61
CA ARG A 79 -33.60 14.87 -4.32
C ARG A 79 -33.04 16.31 -4.33
N GLY A 80 -32.98 16.91 -5.52
CA GLY A 80 -32.53 18.28 -5.82
C GLY A 80 -32.10 18.44 -7.29
N GLU A 81 -31.51 19.59 -7.67
CA GLU A 81 -30.92 19.82 -9.01
C GLU A 81 -29.58 19.09 -9.24
N PHE A 82 -28.96 18.56 -8.19
CA PHE A 82 -27.66 17.91 -8.26
C PHE A 82 -27.80 16.39 -8.36
N ASP A 83 -27.47 15.81 -9.52
CA ASP A 83 -27.45 14.36 -9.72
C ASP A 83 -26.02 13.81 -9.62
N LEU A 84 -25.66 13.35 -8.42
CA LEU A 84 -24.32 12.80 -8.15
C LEU A 84 -23.95 11.67 -9.12
N THR A 85 -24.88 10.77 -9.46
CA THR A 85 -24.59 9.66 -10.36
C THR A 85 -24.21 10.16 -11.75
N LYS A 86 -24.95 11.14 -12.27
CA LYS A 86 -24.67 11.75 -13.57
C LYS A 86 -23.33 12.50 -13.57
N HIS A 87 -23.02 13.19 -12.48
CA HIS A 87 -21.74 13.88 -12.32
C HIS A 87 -20.56 12.90 -12.22
N GLN A 88 -20.68 11.82 -11.44
CA GLN A 88 -19.70 10.74 -11.36
C GLN A 88 -19.47 10.06 -12.71
N GLN A 89 -20.53 9.82 -13.50
CA GLN A 89 -20.39 9.28 -14.85
C GLN A 89 -19.61 10.21 -15.78
N LYS A 90 -19.87 11.52 -15.72
CA LYS A 90 -19.11 12.52 -16.50
C LYS A 90 -17.65 12.56 -16.06
N LEU A 91 -17.38 12.58 -14.75
CA LEU A 91 -16.03 12.54 -14.22
C LEU A 91 -15.31 11.28 -14.65
N SER A 92 -15.92 10.11 -14.45
CA SER A 92 -15.33 8.83 -14.84
C SER A 92 -14.87 8.83 -16.29
N LYS A 93 -15.69 9.34 -17.22
CA LYS A 93 -15.31 9.50 -18.63
C LYS A 93 -14.13 10.46 -18.81
N ALA A 94 -14.12 11.61 -18.13
CA ALA A 94 -13.05 12.59 -18.22
C ALA A 94 -11.71 12.02 -17.72
N TYR A 95 -11.69 11.44 -16.52
CA TYR A 95 -10.49 10.82 -15.94
C TYR A 95 -9.97 9.66 -16.80
N VAL A 96 -10.86 8.78 -17.29
CA VAL A 96 -10.46 7.68 -18.19
C VAL A 96 -9.81 8.22 -19.46
N THR A 97 -10.40 9.24 -20.09
CA THR A 97 -9.85 9.85 -21.30
C THR A 97 -8.49 10.49 -21.05
N LEU A 98 -8.35 11.27 -19.98
CA LEU A 98 -7.10 11.98 -19.68
C LEU A 98 -5.98 11.03 -19.26
N LEU A 99 -6.27 10.01 -18.45
CA LEU A 99 -5.26 9.02 -18.05
C LEU A 99 -4.86 8.11 -19.23
N LYS A 100 -5.81 7.73 -20.08
CA LYS A 100 -5.49 7.04 -21.34
C LYS A 100 -4.65 7.90 -22.28
N TYR A 101 -4.90 9.22 -22.27
CA TYR A 101 -4.11 10.15 -23.04
C TYR A 101 -2.66 10.19 -22.54
N ALA A 102 -2.48 10.40 -21.24
CA ALA A 102 -1.16 10.48 -20.60
C ALA A 102 -0.38 9.17 -20.70
N TYR A 103 -1.01 8.03 -20.41
CA TYR A 103 -0.37 6.72 -20.31
C TYR A 103 -0.71 5.79 -21.49
N GLY A 104 -0.83 6.35 -22.70
CA GLY A 104 -1.11 5.55 -23.89
C GLY A 104 -0.91 6.27 -25.21
N THR A 105 -1.42 7.49 -25.33
CA THR A 105 -1.37 8.21 -26.61
C THR A 105 -0.29 9.28 -26.66
N ALA A 106 0.00 9.97 -25.57
CA ALA A 106 1.03 11.00 -25.53
C ALA A 106 2.39 10.42 -25.91
N LYS A 107 3.10 11.08 -26.85
CA LYS A 107 4.42 10.64 -27.33
C LYS A 107 5.53 11.59 -26.95
N LYS A 108 5.20 12.84 -26.64
CA LYS A 108 6.14 13.86 -26.19
C LYS A 108 5.56 14.69 -25.04
N PRO A 109 6.37 15.29 -24.16
CA PRO A 109 5.89 16.17 -23.09
C PRO A 109 4.97 17.30 -23.57
N SER A 110 5.22 17.80 -24.79
CA SER A 110 4.40 18.84 -25.41
C SER A 110 2.93 18.42 -25.60
N ASP A 111 2.66 17.12 -25.76
CA ASP A 111 1.30 16.60 -25.94
C ASP A 111 0.48 16.80 -24.66
N LEU A 112 1.06 16.58 -23.49
CA LEU A 112 0.41 16.88 -22.22
C LEU A 112 0.22 18.39 -22.00
N THR A 113 1.17 19.23 -22.43
CA THR A 113 1.05 20.69 -22.26
C THR A 113 -0.10 21.30 -23.07
N LYS A 114 -0.44 20.73 -24.23
CA LYS A 114 -1.58 21.19 -25.06
C LYS A 114 -2.93 21.07 -24.35
N HIS A 115 -3.06 20.15 -23.40
CA HIS A 115 -4.27 19.94 -22.62
C HIS A 115 -4.06 20.26 -21.13
N SER A 116 -3.06 21.09 -20.81
CA SER A 116 -2.70 21.46 -19.44
C SER A 116 -3.90 21.98 -18.64
N ASP A 117 -4.75 22.82 -19.23
CA ASP A 117 -5.97 23.31 -18.57
C ASP A 117 -6.90 22.18 -18.10
N LEU A 118 -7.08 21.14 -18.93
CA LEU A 118 -7.90 19.99 -18.57
C LEU A 118 -7.24 19.15 -17.49
N PHE A 119 -5.93 18.94 -17.58
CA PHE A 119 -5.21 18.22 -16.53
C PHE A 119 -5.23 18.98 -15.20
N VAL A 120 -5.01 20.29 -15.21
CA VAL A 120 -5.08 21.12 -13.99
C VAL A 120 -6.51 21.13 -13.44
N LYS A 121 -7.53 21.18 -14.30
CA LYS A 121 -8.94 21.12 -13.86
C LYS A 121 -9.26 19.82 -13.12
N TYR A 122 -8.89 18.66 -13.68
CA TYR A 122 -9.28 17.35 -13.15
C TYR A 122 -8.25 16.73 -12.20
N PHE A 123 -7.02 17.22 -12.14
CA PHE A 123 -5.99 16.69 -11.24
C PHE A 123 -5.34 17.75 -10.36
N GLY A 124 -5.73 19.02 -10.50
CA GLY A 124 -5.05 20.12 -9.82
C GLY A 124 -3.65 20.36 -10.38
N ASN A 125 -3.02 21.44 -9.92
CA ASN A 125 -1.65 21.76 -10.31
C ASN A 125 -0.65 20.66 -9.90
N SER A 126 -0.80 20.13 -8.68
CA SER A 126 0.08 19.06 -8.18
C SER A 126 -0.06 17.78 -8.99
N GLY A 127 -1.29 17.35 -9.26
CA GLY A 127 -1.55 16.14 -10.03
C GLY A 127 -1.10 16.29 -11.49
N TYR A 128 -1.28 17.47 -12.10
CA TYR A 128 -0.75 17.73 -13.43
C TYR A 128 0.78 17.61 -13.47
N SER A 129 1.48 18.20 -12.49
CA SER A 129 2.94 18.07 -12.40
C SER A 129 3.36 16.61 -12.24
N GLN A 130 2.74 15.88 -11.31
CA GLN A 130 3.05 14.47 -11.08
C GLN A 130 2.78 13.60 -12.31
N ILE A 131 1.68 13.84 -13.04
CA ILE A 131 1.38 13.12 -14.30
C ILE A 131 2.47 13.41 -15.33
N LYS A 132 2.87 14.67 -15.48
CA LYS A 132 3.93 15.05 -16.43
C LYS A 132 5.24 14.34 -16.09
N ASP A 133 5.61 14.32 -14.82
CA ASP A 133 6.87 13.73 -14.34
C ASP A 133 6.87 12.19 -14.43
N ASN A 134 5.69 11.55 -14.33
CA ASN A 134 5.56 10.09 -14.37
C ASN A 134 5.12 9.54 -15.73
N SER A 135 4.79 10.38 -16.71
CA SER A 135 4.38 9.93 -18.06
C SER A 135 5.56 9.72 -19.01
N PHE A 136 6.70 10.35 -18.71
CA PHE A 136 7.91 10.30 -19.53
C PHE A 136 9.13 9.93 -18.70
N ASP A 137 10.12 9.32 -19.32
CA ASP A 137 11.43 9.11 -18.70
C ASP A 137 12.32 10.37 -18.80
N SER A 138 13.53 10.27 -18.26
CA SER A 138 14.53 11.35 -18.28
C SER A 138 14.91 11.81 -19.69
N ASN A 139 14.69 10.98 -20.71
CA ASN A 139 14.96 11.28 -22.11
C ASN A 139 13.71 11.79 -22.85
N HIS A 140 12.66 12.14 -22.11
CA HIS A 140 11.36 12.55 -22.64
C HIS A 140 10.68 11.48 -23.51
N SER A 141 11.06 10.21 -23.36
CA SER A 141 10.40 9.10 -24.02
C SER A 141 9.18 8.66 -23.22
N PRO A 142 8.07 8.28 -23.87
CA PRO A 142 6.85 7.91 -23.17
C PRO A 142 7.10 6.66 -22.34
N LEU A 143 6.73 6.70 -21.05
CA LEU A 143 6.87 5.56 -20.15
C LEU A 143 5.94 4.42 -20.56
N ALA A 144 4.74 4.76 -21.03
CA ALA A 144 3.69 3.84 -21.43
C ALA A 144 3.62 3.68 -22.96
N LYS A 145 3.65 2.43 -23.43
CA LYS A 145 3.43 2.08 -24.83
C LYS A 145 1.95 2.15 -25.19
N GLN A 146 1.11 1.57 -24.34
CA GLN A 146 -0.32 1.43 -24.54
C GLN A 146 -1.04 1.18 -23.21
N THR A 147 -2.16 1.87 -23.01
CA THR A 147 -3.06 1.63 -21.87
C THR A 147 -3.78 0.27 -22.01
N ILE A 148 -3.77 -0.51 -20.93
CA ILE A 148 -4.50 -1.78 -20.81
C ILE A 148 -5.90 -1.50 -20.26
N ALA A 149 -5.99 -0.86 -19.10
CA ALA A 149 -7.24 -0.55 -18.45
C ALA A 149 -7.15 0.72 -17.61
N THR A 150 -8.29 1.38 -17.42
CA THR A 150 -8.43 2.46 -16.44
C THR A 150 -9.73 2.24 -15.66
N ARG A 151 -9.65 2.33 -14.33
CA ARG A 151 -10.76 2.14 -13.39
C ARG A 151 -10.85 3.37 -12.51
N ILE A 152 -12.04 3.91 -12.36
CA ILE A 152 -12.32 5.07 -11.51
C ILE A 152 -13.30 4.63 -10.42
N ALA A 153 -12.99 4.99 -9.18
CA ALA A 153 -13.84 4.79 -8.03
C ALA A 153 -14.10 6.13 -7.34
N PHE A 154 -15.27 6.24 -6.75
CA PHE A 154 -15.74 7.42 -6.04
C PHE A 154 -16.05 7.04 -4.59
N SER A 155 -15.52 7.79 -3.65
CA SER A 155 -15.74 7.58 -2.22
C SER A 155 -15.92 8.90 -1.47
N ASP A 156 -16.46 8.80 -0.26
CA ASP A 156 -16.45 9.91 0.69
C ASP A 156 -17.08 11.22 0.20
N PHE A 157 -18.18 11.11 -0.58
CA PHE A 157 -18.99 12.28 -0.93
C PHE A 157 -19.46 13.03 0.32
N ASP A 158 -19.04 14.29 0.40
CA ASP A 158 -19.43 15.26 1.42
C ASP A 158 -20.41 16.26 0.82
N ILE A 159 -21.66 16.18 1.28
CA ILE A 159 -22.75 17.04 0.81
C ILE A 159 -22.60 18.50 1.27
N ALA A 160 -21.98 18.75 2.43
CA ALA A 160 -21.85 20.11 2.96
C ALA A 160 -20.85 20.93 2.13
N ASN A 161 -19.76 20.29 1.74
CA ASN A 161 -18.70 20.90 0.93
C ASN A 161 -18.88 20.65 -0.57
N MET A 162 -19.76 19.73 -0.96
CA MET A 162 -19.95 19.27 -2.34
C MET A 162 -18.65 18.73 -2.92
N THR A 163 -17.94 17.91 -2.14
CA THR A 163 -16.65 17.33 -2.52
C THR A 163 -16.72 15.81 -2.52
N GLU A 164 -15.86 15.17 -3.30
CA GLU A 164 -15.75 13.70 -3.36
C GLU A 164 -14.32 13.25 -3.61
N THR A 165 -13.93 12.16 -2.95
CA THR A 165 -12.65 11.52 -3.19
C THR A 165 -12.75 10.66 -4.45
N ILE A 166 -11.85 10.89 -5.39
CA ILE A 166 -11.73 10.13 -6.62
C ILE A 166 -10.45 9.31 -6.55
N THR A 167 -10.59 8.01 -6.77
CA THR A 167 -9.46 7.10 -6.91
C THR A 167 -9.43 6.57 -8.34
N ALA A 168 -8.29 6.69 -8.99
CA ALA A 168 -8.07 6.18 -10.33
C ALA A 168 -6.93 5.17 -10.34
N TYR A 169 -7.11 4.11 -11.12
CA TYR A 169 -6.14 3.07 -11.37
C TYR A 169 -5.98 2.90 -12.87
N THR A 170 -4.77 3.08 -13.39
CA THR A 170 -4.47 2.90 -14.81
C THR A 170 -3.32 1.93 -14.99
N THR A 171 -3.54 0.85 -15.73
CA THR A 171 -2.49 -0.08 -16.15
C THR A 171 -2.12 0.11 -17.60
N PHE A 172 -0.85 -0.12 -17.92
CA PHE A 172 -0.31 0.00 -19.26
C PHE A 172 0.88 -0.91 -19.47
N TYR A 173 1.21 -1.17 -20.73
CA TYR A 173 2.49 -1.79 -21.10
C TYR A 173 3.60 -0.76 -21.06
N LEU A 174 4.75 -1.11 -20.48
CA LEU A 174 5.93 -0.24 -20.45
C LEU A 174 6.59 -0.19 -21.83
N THR A 175 7.10 0.99 -22.21
CA THR A 175 7.86 1.16 -23.46
C THR A 175 9.21 0.46 -23.39
N HIS A 176 9.88 0.54 -22.25
CA HIS A 176 11.15 -0.15 -21.99
C HIS A 176 10.92 -1.23 -20.92
N LYS A 177 11.35 -2.48 -21.22
CA LYS A 177 11.35 -3.55 -20.22
C LYS A 177 12.41 -3.22 -19.17
N ARG A 178 12.00 -2.92 -17.94
CA ARG A 178 12.89 -3.02 -16.79
C ARG A 178 12.85 -4.47 -16.34
N GLU A 179 13.96 -5.18 -16.46
CA GLU A 179 14.20 -6.52 -15.86
C GLU A 179 12.95 -7.39 -15.67
N HIS A 180 12.45 -7.99 -16.76
CA HIS A 180 11.29 -8.90 -16.82
C HIS A 180 9.89 -8.29 -16.64
N GLN A 181 9.77 -7.04 -16.20
CA GLN A 181 8.48 -6.37 -16.03
C GLN A 181 7.99 -5.78 -17.35
N SER A 182 6.77 -6.16 -17.74
CA SER A 182 6.14 -5.68 -18.99
C SER A 182 5.04 -4.65 -18.76
N ARG A 183 4.61 -4.45 -17.52
CA ARG A 183 3.43 -3.64 -17.17
C ARG A 183 3.76 -2.62 -16.08
N GLY A 184 3.13 -1.45 -16.20
CA GLY A 184 3.12 -0.41 -15.20
C GLY A 184 1.70 -0.17 -14.70
N VAL A 185 1.62 0.35 -13.48
CA VAL A 185 0.39 0.84 -12.87
C VAL A 185 0.61 2.23 -12.31
N VAL A 186 -0.36 3.09 -12.52
CA VAL A 186 -0.49 4.37 -11.84
C VAL A 186 -1.73 4.34 -10.98
N TYR A 187 -1.54 4.62 -9.70
CA TYR A 187 -2.59 4.84 -8.72
C TYR A 187 -2.67 6.33 -8.42
N LEU A 188 -3.85 6.91 -8.53
CA LEU A 188 -4.08 8.33 -8.29
C LEU A 188 -5.24 8.50 -7.32
N THR A 189 -5.07 9.40 -6.36
CA THR A 189 -6.14 9.86 -5.48
C THR A 189 -6.22 11.37 -5.53
N CYS A 190 -7.42 11.93 -5.54
CA CYS A 190 -7.63 13.37 -5.47
C CYS A 190 -8.98 13.70 -4.84
N LEU A 191 -9.10 14.90 -4.30
CA LEU A 191 -10.36 15.46 -3.83
C LEU A 191 -10.94 16.38 -4.91
N TYR A 192 -12.11 16.05 -5.42
CA TYR A 192 -12.79 16.84 -6.44
C TYR A 192 -13.93 17.66 -5.82
N ASN A 193 -14.00 18.94 -6.17
CA ASN A 193 -15.05 19.85 -5.72
C ASN A 193 -16.06 20.12 -6.86
N TYR A 194 -17.32 19.78 -6.61
CA TYR A 194 -18.41 19.95 -7.58
C TYR A 194 -18.90 21.40 -7.72
N ARG A 195 -18.54 22.31 -6.81
CA ARG A 195 -18.90 23.74 -6.90
C ARG A 195 -18.01 24.47 -7.89
N ASP A 196 -16.69 24.40 -7.68
CA ASP A 196 -15.70 25.08 -8.52
C ASP A 196 -15.22 24.22 -9.71
N HIS A 197 -15.59 22.93 -9.74
CA HIS A 197 -15.19 21.97 -10.77
C HIS A 197 -13.69 21.79 -10.89
N THR A 198 -12.99 21.79 -9.75
CA THR A 198 -11.54 21.59 -9.65
C THR A 198 -11.16 20.43 -8.75
N ALA A 199 -9.99 19.85 -9.02
CA ALA A 199 -9.38 18.85 -8.15
C ALA A 199 -8.25 19.46 -7.30
N SER A 200 -8.09 18.92 -6.10
CA SER A 200 -7.07 19.29 -5.12
C SER A 200 -6.55 18.05 -4.39
N ASN A 201 -5.46 18.22 -3.62
CA ASN A 201 -4.85 17.15 -2.81
C ASN A 201 -4.58 15.87 -3.63
N THR A 202 -4.07 16.05 -4.85
CA THR A 202 -3.78 14.93 -5.73
C THR A 202 -2.46 14.27 -5.34
N ASP A 203 -2.52 12.96 -5.10
CA ASP A 203 -1.38 12.07 -4.92
C ASP A 203 -1.37 11.02 -6.03
N LEU A 204 -0.20 10.81 -6.62
CA LEU A 204 0.02 9.88 -7.72
C LEU A 204 1.20 8.98 -7.38
N GLN A 205 0.95 7.68 -7.42
CA GLN A 205 1.95 6.65 -7.17
C GLN A 205 2.10 5.79 -8.43
N PHE A 206 3.33 5.62 -8.87
CA PHE A 206 3.69 4.72 -9.95
C PHE A 206 4.33 3.45 -9.38
N SER A 207 3.93 2.30 -9.90
CA SER A 207 4.58 1.02 -9.63
C SER A 207 4.69 0.20 -10.91
N THR A 208 5.65 -0.71 -10.95
CA THR A 208 5.74 -1.74 -11.98
C THR A 208 5.06 -3.02 -11.52
N LEU A 209 4.66 -3.86 -12.48
CA LEU A 209 4.02 -5.14 -12.26
C LEU A 209 4.78 -6.22 -13.04
N ASP A 210 5.01 -7.35 -12.39
CA ASP A 210 5.58 -8.57 -12.99
C ASP A 210 4.57 -9.26 -13.93
#